data_AF-A0A372IR18-F1
#
_entry.id   AF-A0A372IR18-F1
#
_cell.length_a   1.000
_cell.length_b   1.000
_cell.length_c   1.000
_cell.angle_alpha   90.00
_cell.angle_beta   90.00
_cell.angle_gamma   90.00
#
_symmetry.space_group_name_H-M   'P 1'
#
loop_
_entity.id
_entity.type
_entity.pdbx_description
1 polymer ?
#
loop_
_entity_poly.entity_id
_entity_poly.type
_entity_poly.pdbx_seq_one_letter_code
_entity_poly.pdbx_strand_id
1 'polypeptide(L)'
;MLEHSMLSTVKQGRQAVAADTQDVADQAVMSYQKELIYTQGTQGHTQLSLVRLALERIREGNYGECLQCGNPIGVKRLEALPWTPYCIDCQEKIENGEIQDIIRAA
;
A
#
# COMPACT_ATOMS: atom_id res chain seq x y z
N MET A 1 31.95 23.15 -4.33
CA MET A 1 31.65 22.57 -5.67
C MET A 1 32.46 21.32 -5.99
N LEU A 2 33.72 21.19 -5.56
CA LEU A 2 34.56 20.01 -5.83
C LEU A 2 34.14 18.73 -5.08
N GLU A 3 33.63 18.85 -3.85
CA GLU A 3 33.17 17.70 -3.05
C GLU A 3 31.99 16.96 -3.67
N HIS A 4 31.02 17.69 -4.23
CA HIS A 4 29.85 17.12 -4.90
C HIS A 4 30.24 16.32 -6.16
N SER A 5 31.28 16.77 -6.87
CA SER A 5 31.81 16.09 -8.06
C SER A 5 32.55 14.80 -7.70
N MET A 6 33.30 14.77 -6.59
CA MET A 6 33.99 13.56 -6.15
C MET A 6 33.01 12.51 -5.60
N LEU A 7 32.01 12.95 -4.84
CA LEU A 7 30.97 12.06 -4.31
C LEU A 7 30.11 11.43 -5.42
N SER A 8 29.82 12.17 -6.49
CA SER A 8 29.06 11.64 -7.63
C SER A 8 29.85 10.60 -8.43
N THR A 9 31.14 10.81 -8.65
CA THR A 9 32.01 9.84 -9.35
C THR A 9 32.17 8.54 -8.57
N VAL A 10 32.34 8.59 -7.24
CA VAL A 10 32.40 7.39 -6.39
C VAL A 10 31.07 6.63 -6.40
N LYS A 11 29.95 7.35 -6.38
CA LYS A 11 28.59 6.77 -6.45
C LYS A 11 28.34 6.10 -7.80
N GLN A 12 28.78 6.72 -8.90
CA GLN A 12 28.70 6.17 -10.26
C GLN A 12 29.60 4.93 -10.40
N GLY A 13 30.82 4.95 -9.86
CA GLY A 13 31.69 3.78 -9.83
C GLY A 13 31.07 2.59 -9.11
N ARG A 14 30.51 2.81 -7.91
CA ARG A 14 29.78 1.75 -7.16
C ARG A 14 28.59 1.18 -7.92
N GLN A 15 27.86 2.01 -8.67
CA GLN A 15 26.72 1.58 -9.48
C GLN A 15 27.14 0.82 -10.75
N ALA A 16 28.24 1.23 -11.38
CA ALA A 16 28.78 0.58 -12.57
C ALA A 16 29.29 -0.85 -12.26
N VAL A 17 29.96 -1.06 -11.12
CA VAL A 17 30.44 -2.42 -10.75
C VAL A 17 29.28 -3.35 -10.39
N ALA A 18 28.18 -2.85 -9.83
CA ALA A 18 27.05 -3.68 -9.42
C ALA A 18 26.17 -4.18 -10.59
N ALA A 19 26.16 -3.46 -11.72
CA ALA A 19 25.37 -3.84 -12.90
C ALA A 19 26.13 -4.78 -13.85
N ASP A 20 27.47 -4.69 -13.89
CA ASP A 20 28.32 -5.40 -14.86
C ASP A 20 28.75 -6.81 -14.40
N THR A 21 28.47 -7.19 -13.15
CA THR A 21 28.77 -8.52 -12.60
C THR A 21 27.54 -9.40 -12.40
N GLN A 22 26.34 -8.93 -12.74
CA GLN A 22 25.12 -9.73 -12.57
C GLN A 22 24.98 -10.73 -13.70
N ASP A 23 25.00 -12.02 -13.36
CA ASP A 23 24.61 -13.05 -14.31
C ASP A 23 23.09 -13.11 -14.50
N VAL A 24 22.64 -13.95 -15.42
CA VAL A 24 21.20 -14.13 -15.70
C VAL A 24 20.42 -14.63 -14.47
N ALA A 25 21.07 -15.36 -13.55
CA ALA A 25 20.44 -15.83 -12.33
C ALA A 25 20.30 -14.69 -11.31
N ASP A 26 21.32 -13.84 -11.17
CA ASP A 26 21.29 -12.64 -10.34
C ASP A 26 20.20 -11.67 -10.82
N GLN A 27 20.09 -11.46 -12.14
CA GLN A 27 19.04 -10.61 -12.71
C GLN A 27 17.63 -11.14 -12.44
N ALA A 28 17.44 -12.47 -12.50
CA ALA A 28 16.17 -13.10 -12.18
C ALA A 28 15.80 -12.91 -10.70
N VAL A 29 16.76 -13.10 -9.79
CA VAL A 29 16.56 -12.89 -8.35
C VAL A 29 16.25 -11.41 -8.05
N MET A 30 17.00 -10.48 -8.63
CA MET A 30 16.78 -9.04 -8.45
C MET A 30 15.41 -8.60 -8.96
N SER A 31 14.97 -9.13 -10.11
CA SER A 31 13.65 -8.81 -10.68
C SER A 31 12.54 -9.28 -9.74
N TYR A 32 12.64 -10.50 -9.20
CA TYR A 32 11.69 -11.01 -8.23
C TYR A 32 11.68 -10.20 -6.92
N GLN A 33 12.84 -9.86 -6.38
CA GLN A 33 12.95 -9.04 -5.17
C GLN A 33 12.35 -7.65 -5.37
N LYS A 34 12.59 -7.03 -6.54
CA LYS A 34 12.02 -5.73 -6.88
C LYS A 34 10.49 -5.80 -6.93
N GLU A 35 9.93 -6.82 -7.56
CA GLU A 35 8.48 -7.01 -7.63
C GLU A 35 7.85 -7.21 -6.25
N LEU A 36 8.53 -7.97 -5.38
CA LEU A 36 8.10 -8.18 -3.99
C LEU A 36 8.08 -6.87 -3.20
N ILE A 37 9.17 -6.09 -3.25
CA ILE A 37 9.28 -4.80 -2.55
C ILE A 37 8.22 -3.83 -3.07
N TYR A 38 8.01 -3.81 -4.39
CA TYR A 38 6.98 -2.97 -5.01
C TYR A 38 5.60 -3.32 -4.48
N THR A 39 5.21 -4.60 -4.52
CA THR A 39 3.91 -5.07 -4.03
C THR A 39 3.71 -4.81 -2.53
N GLN A 40 4.74 -4.99 -1.71
CA GLN A 40 4.68 -4.66 -0.28
C GLN A 40 4.50 -3.16 -0.05
N GLY A 41 5.21 -2.33 -0.82
CA GLY A 41 5.08 -0.89 -0.79
C GLY A 41 3.67 -0.42 -1.14
N THR A 42 3.09 -0.94 -2.23
CA THR A 42 1.73 -0.57 -2.66
C THR A 42 0.68 -0.95 -1.62
N GLN A 43 0.77 -2.16 -1.03
CA GLN A 43 -0.11 -2.59 0.06
C GLN A 43 -0.02 -1.67 1.28
N GLY A 44 1.20 -1.30 1.69
CA GLY A 44 1.44 -0.37 2.79
C GLY A 44 0.84 1.01 2.52
N HIS A 45 0.96 1.52 1.30
CA HIS A 45 0.35 2.78 0.89
C HIS A 45 -1.18 2.73 0.95
N THR A 46 -1.81 1.66 0.44
CA THR A 46 -3.27 1.48 0.52
C THR A 46 -3.74 1.44 1.97
N GLN A 47 -3.07 0.68 2.84
CA GLN A 47 -3.43 0.61 4.25
C GLN A 47 -3.29 1.97 4.94
N LEU A 48 -2.22 2.72 4.66
CA LEU A 48 -2.03 4.07 5.22
C LEU A 48 -3.15 5.02 4.80
N SER A 49 -3.60 4.96 3.54
CA SER A 49 -4.76 5.73 3.07
C SER A 49 -6.04 5.38 3.82
N LEU A 50 -6.29 4.09 4.07
CA LEU A 50 -7.44 3.63 4.86
C LEU A 50 -7.37 4.10 6.33
N VAL A 51 -6.18 4.08 6.94
CA VAL A 51 -5.97 4.61 8.29
C VAL A 51 -6.26 6.11 8.34
N ARG A 52 -5.79 6.89 7.35
CA ARG A 52 -6.09 8.32 7.26
C ARG A 52 -7.58 8.59 7.12
N LEU A 53 -8.26 7.81 6.27
CA LEU A 53 -9.71 7.88 6.12
C LEU A 53 -10.41 7.59 7.44
N ALA A 54 -10.04 6.53 8.15
CA ALA A 54 -10.63 6.20 9.45
C ALA A 54 -10.44 7.31 10.49
N LEU A 55 -9.26 7.93 10.53
CA LEU A 55 -8.99 9.08 11.41
C LEU A 55 -9.85 10.30 11.05
N GLU A 56 -10.06 10.59 9.76
CA GLU A 56 -10.98 11.65 9.33
C GLU A 56 -12.40 11.36 9.80
N ARG A 57 -12.86 10.14 9.59
CA ARG A 57 -14.19 9.68 9.99
C ARG A 57 -14.43 9.77 11.50
N ILE A 58 -13.39 9.56 12.30
CA ILE A 58 -13.45 9.81 13.75
C ILE A 58 -13.66 11.30 14.04
N ARG A 59 -12.94 12.19 13.36
CA ARG A 59 -13.10 13.65 13.53
C ARG A 59 -14.49 14.13 13.12
N GLU A 60 -15.03 13.56 12.05
CA GLU A 60 -16.37 13.88 11.54
C GLU A 60 -17.51 13.22 12.33
N GLY A 61 -17.20 12.28 13.22
CA GLY A 61 -18.18 11.57 14.04
C GLY A 61 -18.93 10.44 13.34
N ASN A 62 -18.51 10.04 12.14
CA ASN A 62 -19.13 8.95 11.37
C ASN A 62 -18.32 7.64 11.40
N TYR A 63 -17.32 7.55 12.29
CA TYR A 63 -16.53 6.32 12.47
C TYR A 63 -17.42 5.15 12.91
N GLY A 64 -17.24 4.00 12.28
CA GLY A 64 -18.03 2.81 12.54
C GLY A 64 -19.28 2.68 11.66
N GLU A 65 -19.55 3.59 10.73
CA GLU A 65 -20.61 3.45 9.72
C GLU A 65 -20.07 2.85 8.41
N CYS A 66 -20.82 2.00 7.72
CA CYS A 66 -20.37 1.45 6.44
C CYS A 66 -20.48 2.52 5.35
N LEU A 67 -19.39 2.82 4.63
CA LEU A 67 -19.42 3.82 3.54
C LEU A 67 -20.29 3.41 2.34
N GLN A 68 -20.64 2.13 2.23
CA GLN A 68 -21.43 1.61 1.12
C GLN A 68 -22.94 1.61 1.41
N CYS A 69 -23.34 1.25 2.64
CA CYS A 69 -24.76 1.07 2.98
C CYS A 69 -25.24 1.91 4.17
N GLY A 70 -24.35 2.63 4.85
CA GLY A 70 -24.66 3.43 6.05
C GLY A 70 -24.87 2.63 7.33
N ASN A 71 -24.97 1.30 7.26
CA ASN A 71 -25.19 0.47 8.45
C ASN A 71 -23.96 0.44 9.38
N PRO A 72 -24.15 0.22 10.70
CA PRO A 72 -23.03 0.06 11.62
C PRO A 72 -22.10 -1.11 11.25
N ILE A 73 -20.80 -0.89 11.40
CA ILE A 73 -19.75 -1.89 11.29
C ILE A 73 -19.65 -2.61 12.64
N GLY A 74 -19.67 -3.94 12.61
CA GLY A 74 -19.61 -4.74 13.84
C GLY A 74 -18.37 -4.44 14.69
N VAL A 75 -18.56 -4.31 16.01
CA VAL A 75 -17.50 -3.94 16.96
C VAL A 75 -16.27 -4.86 16.85
N LYS A 76 -16.47 -6.18 16.84
CA LYS A 76 -15.37 -7.16 16.68
C LYS A 76 -14.57 -6.95 15.39
N ARG A 77 -15.21 -6.47 14.32
CA ARG A 77 -14.54 -6.16 13.06
C ARG A 77 -13.71 -4.89 13.19
N LEU A 78 -14.20 -3.86 13.86
CA LEU A 78 -13.44 -2.63 14.15
C LEU A 78 -12.28 -2.89 15.12
N GLU A 79 -12.43 -3.82 16.07
CA GLU A 79 -11.32 -4.24 16.95
C GLU A 79 -10.20 -4.96 16.18
N ALA A 80 -10.56 -5.82 15.22
CA ALA A 80 -9.60 -6.54 14.39
C ALA A 80 -9.00 -5.68 13.27
N LEU A 81 -9.81 -4.82 12.65
CA LEU A 81 -9.48 -3.99 11.49
C LEU A 81 -10.04 -2.57 11.68
N PRO A 82 -9.41 -1.72 12.50
CA PRO A 82 -9.93 -0.38 12.82
C PRO A 82 -10.10 0.54 11.61
N TRP A 83 -9.35 0.32 10.53
CA TRP A 83 -9.40 1.14 9.33
C TRP A 83 -10.41 0.66 8.28
N THR A 84 -11.22 -0.37 8.57
CA THR A 84 -12.19 -0.91 7.61
C THR A 84 -13.27 0.13 7.25
N PRO A 85 -13.47 0.46 5.97
CA PRO A 85 -14.53 1.38 5.57
C PRO A 85 -15.91 0.70 5.49
N TYR A 86 -15.95 -0.63 5.47
CA TYR A 86 -17.16 -1.41 5.17
C TYR A 86 -17.55 -2.41 6.28
N CYS A 87 -18.85 -2.71 6.34
CA CYS A 87 -19.38 -3.88 7.05
C CYS A 87 -19.04 -5.17 6.31
N ILE A 88 -19.24 -6.33 6.96
CA ILE A 88 -18.87 -7.63 6.38
C ILE A 88 -19.67 -7.94 5.11
N ASP A 89 -20.97 -7.67 5.10
CA ASP A 89 -21.83 -7.96 3.94
C ASP A 89 -21.43 -7.15 2.70
N CYS A 90 -21.10 -5.86 2.89
CA CYS A 90 -20.64 -5.03 1.78
C CYS A 90 -19.23 -5.43 1.33
N GLN A 91 -18.35 -5.81 2.26
CA GLN A 91 -17.02 -6.31 1.92
C GLN A 91 -17.11 -7.58 1.04
N GLU A 92 -17.96 -8.55 1.41
CA GLU A 92 -18.16 -9.77 0.62
C GLU A 92 -18.71 -9.47 -0.77
N LYS A 93 -19.69 -8.57 -0.89
CA LYS A 93 -20.23 -8.16 -2.19
C LYS A 93 -19.20 -7.47 -3.09
N ILE A 94 -18.30 -6.68 -2.50
CA ILE A 94 -17.18 -6.06 -3.22
C ILE A 94 -16.22 -7.14 -3.72
N GLU A 95 -15.86 -8.10 -2.87
CA GLU A 95 -14.95 -9.20 -3.21
C GLU A 95 -15.53 -10.13 -4.29
N ASN A 96 -16.85 -10.36 -4.27
CA ASN A 96 -17.56 -11.10 -5.31
C ASN A 96 -17.79 -10.30 -6.60
N GLY A 97 -17.49 -8.99 -6.60
CA GLY A 97 -17.73 -8.10 -7.75
C GLY A 97 -19.21 -7.75 -7.98
N GLU A 98 -20.07 -7.95 -6.99
CA GLU A 98 -21.49 -7.61 -7.06
C GLU A 98 -21.73 -6.10 -6.96
N ILE A 99 -20.84 -5.39 -6.26
CA ILE A 99 -20.86 -3.93 -6.11
C ILE A 99 -19.44 -3.36 -6.21
N GLN A 100 -19.32 -2.11 -6.66
CA GLN A 100 -18.03 -1.45 -6.85
C GLN A 100 -17.42 -0.96 -5.52
N ASP A 101 -16.10 -1.06 -5.40
CA ASP A 101 -15.33 -0.47 -4.30
C ASP A 101 -15.10 1.02 -4.56
N ILE A 102 -15.86 1.87 -3.86
CA ILE A 102 -15.79 3.33 -4.02
C ILE A 102 -14.51 3.97 -3.46
N ILE A 103 -13.72 3.23 -2.67
CA ILE A 103 -12.47 3.73 -2.06
C ILE A 103 -11.24 3.32 -2.87
N ARG A 104 -11.27 2.14 -3.52
CA ARG A 104 -10.15 1.66 -4.35
C ARG A 104 -10.27 2.00 -5.84
N ALA A 105 -11.44 2.46 -6.29
CA ALA A 105 -11.66 2.88 -7.68
C ALA A 105 -11.22 4.33 -8.00
N ALA A 106 -10.71 5.07 -7.01
CA ALA A 106 -10.20 6.44 -7.12
C ALA A 106 -8.67 6.49 -6.94
#